data_AF-A0A931M8C0-F1
#
_entry.id   AF-A0A931M8C0-F1
#
_cell.length_a   1.000
_cell.length_b   1.000
_cell.length_c   1.000
_cell.angle_alpha   90.00
_cell.angle_beta   90.00
_cell.angle_gamma   90.00
#
_symmetry.space_group_name_H-M   'P 1'
#
loop_
_entity.id
_entity.type
_entity.pdbx_description
1 polymer ?
#
loop_
_entity_poly.entity_id
_entity_poly.type
_entity_poly.pdbx_seq_one_letter_code
_entity_poly.pdbx_strand_id
1 'polypeptide(L)'
;SHGFNLTLAEISNERLKKIKAAVKITCQRPQEDIFLVIDIFSPGLNKSISYSSGQSLAAGLKNNNSWANCTNELSIPADASGKDIVKVYAWNPKHQLFFMDDLEVSFEK
;
A
#
# COMPACT_ATOMS: atom_id res chain seq x y z
N SER A 1 1.45 8.22 -10.89
CA SER A 1 0.61 7.71 -9.79
C SER A 1 0.88 8.55 -8.55
N HIS A 2 -0.14 8.96 -7.80
CA HIS A 2 0.05 9.56 -6.47
C HIS A 2 0.23 8.41 -5.47
N GLY A 3 1.48 7.99 -5.26
CA GLY A 3 1.84 6.84 -4.41
C GLY A 3 3.33 6.55 -4.49
N PHE A 4 3.80 5.59 -3.69
CA PHE A 4 5.19 5.13 -3.72
C PHE A 4 5.38 4.12 -4.85
N ASN A 5 6.41 4.31 -5.67
CA ASN A 5 6.70 3.44 -6.82
C ASN A 5 8.21 3.40 -7.06
N LEU A 6 8.88 2.32 -6.61
CA LEU A 6 10.31 2.09 -6.80
C LEU A 6 10.57 0.62 -7.07
N THR A 7 11.63 0.32 -7.83
CA THR A 7 12.13 -1.04 -7.96
C THR A 7 12.77 -1.53 -6.67
N LEU A 8 12.77 -2.84 -6.45
CA LEU A 8 13.44 -3.44 -5.28
C LEU A 8 14.95 -3.09 -5.23
N ALA A 9 15.60 -2.96 -6.39
CA ALA A 9 17.01 -2.57 -6.48
C ALA A 9 17.26 -1.09 -6.12
N GLU A 10 16.31 -0.18 -6.40
CA GLU A 10 16.41 1.22 -5.98
C GLU A 10 16.24 1.39 -4.46
N ILE A 11 15.50 0.48 -3.82
CA ILE A 11 15.24 0.54 -2.37
C ILE A 11 16.44 0.02 -1.58
N SER A 12 17.04 -1.09 -2.01
CA SER A 12 18.13 -1.73 -1.26
C SER A 12 19.01 -2.61 -2.16
N ASN A 13 20.32 -2.57 -1.92
CA ASN A 13 21.28 -3.51 -2.51
C ASN A 13 21.25 -4.90 -1.83
N GLU A 14 20.64 -5.00 -0.65
CA GLU A 14 20.39 -6.26 0.06
C GLU A 14 18.97 -6.76 -0.22
N ARG A 15 18.80 -8.08 -0.10
CA ARG A 15 17.51 -8.73 -0.28
C ARG A 15 16.53 -8.32 0.81
N LEU A 16 15.43 -7.68 0.40
CA LEU A 16 14.32 -7.31 1.27
C LEU A 16 13.40 -8.52 1.51
N LYS A 17 12.83 -8.62 2.71
CA LYS A 17 11.91 -9.69 3.13
C LYS A 17 10.47 -9.22 3.34
N LYS A 18 10.27 -7.99 3.82
CA LYS A 18 8.95 -7.47 4.13
C LYS A 18 8.86 -5.98 3.81
N ILE A 19 7.69 -5.57 3.35
CA ILE A 19 7.30 -4.17 3.13
C ILE A 19 6.22 -3.85 4.15
N LYS A 20 6.32 -2.69 4.80
CA LYS A 20 5.30 -2.15 5.69
C LYS A 20 4.94 -0.76 5.22
N ALA A 21 3.64 -0.49 5.12
CA ALA A 21 3.11 0.81 4.76
C ALA A 21 2.13 1.30 5.83
N ALA A 22 2.18 2.59 6.11
CA ALA A 22 1.23 3.28 6.96
C ALA A 22 0.80 4.59 6.31
N VAL A 23 -0.45 5.01 6.52
CA VAL A 23 -0.98 6.28 6.01
C VAL A 23 -2.13 6.75 6.89
N LYS A 24 -2.32 8.05 7.02
CA LYS A 24 -3.53 8.64 7.62
C LYS A 24 -4.57 8.89 6.53
N ILE A 25 -5.79 8.45 6.75
CA ILE A 25 -6.89 8.63 5.80
C ILE A 25 -8.09 9.26 6.50
N THR A 26 -8.78 10.14 5.79
CA THR A 26 -10.08 10.65 6.19
C THR A 26 -11.06 10.68 5.01
N CYS A 27 -12.33 10.43 5.28
CA CYS A 27 -13.41 10.53 4.30
C CYS A 27 -14.68 11.08 4.95
N GLN A 28 -15.60 11.56 4.11
CA GLN A 28 -16.83 12.17 4.58
C GLN A 28 -17.83 11.16 5.15
N ARG A 29 -17.75 9.88 4.75
CA ARG A 29 -18.65 8.82 5.21
C ARG A 29 -17.83 7.60 5.65
N PRO A 30 -17.97 7.12 6.89
CA PRO A 30 -17.15 6.04 7.43
C PRO A 30 -17.49 4.64 6.87
N GLN A 31 -18.56 4.46 6.09
CA GLN A 31 -18.95 3.14 5.55
C GLN A 31 -18.22 2.77 4.23
N GLU A 32 -17.09 3.42 3.97
CA GLU A 32 -16.42 3.38 2.68
C GLU A 32 -15.24 2.40 2.71
N ASP A 33 -15.24 1.48 1.75
CA ASP A 33 -14.16 0.51 1.59
C ASP A 33 -12.97 1.20 0.94
N ILE A 34 -12.07 1.72 1.77
CA ILE A 34 -10.78 2.27 1.34
C ILE A 34 -9.70 1.34 1.87
N PHE A 35 -8.76 0.97 1.00
CA PHE A 35 -7.70 0.01 1.31
C PHE A 35 -6.33 0.65 1.06
N LEU A 36 -5.40 0.46 1.98
CA LEU A 36 -3.98 0.63 1.67
C LEU A 36 -3.45 -0.64 1.01
N VAL A 37 -2.91 -0.50 -0.18
CA VAL A 37 -2.46 -1.61 -1.02
C VAL A 37 -0.94 -1.58 -1.14
N ILE A 38 -0.32 -2.76 -1.00
CA ILE A 38 1.06 -3.03 -1.39
C ILE A 38 1.01 -4.05 -2.53
N ASP A 39 1.59 -3.69 -3.68
CA ASP A 39 1.67 -4.51 -4.89
C ASP A 39 3.14 -4.64 -5.31
N ILE A 40 3.59 -5.87 -5.56
CA ILE A 40 4.88 -6.15 -6.19
C ILE A 40 4.58 -6.57 -7.62
N PHE A 41 4.86 -5.67 -8.55
CA PHE A 41 4.60 -5.85 -9.97
C PHE A 41 5.87 -6.23 -10.72
N SER A 42 5.80 -7.28 -11.53
CA SER A 42 6.90 -7.68 -12.41
C SER A 42 6.67 -7.16 -13.82
N PRO A 43 7.45 -6.17 -14.31
CA PRO A 43 7.30 -5.63 -15.66
C PRO A 43 7.58 -6.68 -16.74
N GLY A 44 8.52 -7.59 -16.49
CA GLY A 44 8.86 -8.66 -17.44
C GLY A 44 7.75 -9.67 -17.65
N LEU A 45 6.91 -9.89 -16.63
CA LEU A 45 5.75 -10.79 -16.69
C LEU A 45 4.43 -10.05 -16.93
N ASN A 46 4.46 -8.71 -16.91
CA ASN A 46 3.31 -7.82 -16.97
C ASN A 46 2.19 -8.20 -15.97
N LYS A 47 2.56 -8.56 -14.73
CA LYS A 47 1.60 -8.95 -13.68
C LYS A 47 2.08 -8.61 -12.28
N SER A 48 1.13 -8.51 -11.35
CA SER A 48 1.41 -8.56 -9.92
C SER A 48 1.87 -9.96 -9.53
N ILE A 49 3.03 -10.06 -8.89
CA ILE A 49 3.57 -11.32 -8.35
C ILE A 49 3.24 -11.50 -6.86
N SER A 50 2.93 -10.41 -6.17
CA SER A 50 2.44 -10.43 -4.79
C SER A 50 1.58 -9.20 -4.55
N TYR A 51 0.50 -9.37 -3.79
CA TYR A 51 -0.49 -8.33 -3.54
C TYR A 51 -1.06 -8.49 -2.14
N SER A 52 -1.14 -7.39 -1.41
CA SER A 52 -1.91 -7.30 -0.17
C SER A 52 -2.77 -6.04 -0.21
N SER A 53 -4.08 -6.21 -0.04
CA SER A 53 -4.96 -5.15 0.42
C SER A 53 -5.08 -5.26 1.94
N GLY A 54 -4.76 -4.19 2.66
CA GLY A 54 -4.97 -4.12 4.10
C GLY A 54 -6.45 -4.24 4.47
N GLN A 55 -6.77 -4.05 5.75
CA GLN A 55 -8.17 -4.02 6.16
C GLN A 55 -8.89 -2.79 5.59
N SER A 56 -10.18 -2.96 5.29
CA SER A 56 -11.06 -1.83 4.94
C SER A 56 -11.06 -0.81 6.08
N LEU A 57 -10.79 0.44 5.73
CA LEU A 57 -10.71 1.55 6.68
C LEU A 57 -12.06 1.92 7.31
N ALA A 58 -13.16 1.38 6.77
CA ALA A 58 -14.49 1.58 7.33
C ALA A 58 -14.59 1.14 8.80
N ALA A 59 -13.81 0.14 9.22
CA ALA A 59 -13.80 -0.33 10.60
C ALA A 59 -13.13 0.65 11.58
N GLY A 60 -12.22 1.51 11.11
CA GLY A 60 -11.45 2.44 11.95
C GLY A 60 -12.05 3.84 12.07
N LEU A 61 -12.92 4.22 11.14
CA LEU A 61 -13.53 5.55 11.08
C LEU A 61 -14.78 5.60 11.96
N LYS A 62 -14.63 6.15 13.17
CA LYS A 62 -15.75 6.24 14.14
C LYS A 62 -16.75 7.35 13.77
N ASN A 63 -16.29 8.40 13.10
CA ASN A 63 -17.08 9.59 12.76
C ASN A 63 -16.73 10.12 11.36
N ASN A 64 -17.63 10.90 10.76
CA ASN A 64 -17.34 11.62 9.51
C ASN A 64 -16.12 12.55 9.70
N ASN A 65 -15.24 12.61 8.70
CA ASN A 65 -14.06 13.47 8.68
C ASN A 65 -13.06 13.23 9.84
N SER A 66 -13.15 12.09 10.53
CA SER A 66 -12.08 11.68 11.45
C SER A 66 -10.90 11.12 10.65
N TRP A 67 -9.67 11.40 11.10
CA TRP A 67 -8.48 10.74 10.58
C TRP A 67 -8.32 9.37 11.23
N ALA A 68 -8.07 8.35 10.43
CA ALA A 68 -7.74 7.01 10.88
C ALA A 68 -6.39 6.58 10.30
N ASN A 69 -5.61 5.85 11.10
CA ASN A 69 -4.37 5.23 10.63
C ASN A 69 -4.72 3.93 9.89
N CYS A 70 -4.20 3.79 8.67
CA CYS A 70 -4.20 2.54 7.94
C CYS A 70 -2.79 1.97 7.96
N THR A 71 -2.67 0.67 8.20
CA THR A 71 -1.42 -0.05 8.05
C THR A 71 -1.63 -1.28 7.17
N ASN A 72 -0.59 -1.65 6.45
CA ASN A 72 -0.55 -2.88 5.69
C ASN A 72 0.89 -3.41 5.67
N GLU A 73 1.03 -4.73 5.54
CA GLU A 73 2.32 -5.38 5.36
C GLU A 73 2.24 -6.47 4.30
N LEU A 74 3.37 -6.70 3.64
CA LEU A 74 3.50 -7.71 2.60
C LEU A 74 4.89 -8.36 2.67
N SER A 75 4.92 -9.69 2.77
CA SER A 75 6.16 -10.46 2.60
C SER A 75 6.56 -10.48 1.13
N ILE A 76 7.83 -10.21 0.86
CA ILE A 76 8.39 -10.20 -0.49
C ILE A 76 8.66 -11.66 -0.90
N PRO A 77 8.10 -12.12 -2.04
CA PRO A 77 8.31 -13.48 -2.53
C PRO A 77 9.79 -13.81 -2.74
N ALA A 78 10.13 -15.08 -2.58
CA ALA A 78 11.52 -15.49 -2.67
C ALA A 78 12.11 -15.43 -4.10
N ASP A 79 11.24 -15.42 -5.09
CA ASP A 79 11.52 -15.31 -6.52
C ASP A 79 11.47 -13.87 -7.05
N ALA A 80 11.15 -12.89 -6.20
CA ALA A 80 11.19 -11.48 -6.57
C ALA A 80 12.63 -11.06 -6.93
N SER A 81 12.74 -10.31 -8.02
CA SER A 81 13.97 -9.80 -8.59
C SER A 81 14.12 -8.30 -8.31
N GLY A 82 15.35 -7.78 -8.40
CA GLY A 82 15.62 -6.35 -8.25
C GLY A 82 14.89 -5.45 -9.27
N LYS A 83 14.37 -6.02 -10.36
CA LYS A 83 13.61 -5.30 -11.41
C LYS A 83 12.13 -5.18 -11.09
N ASP A 84 11.63 -5.95 -10.12
CA ASP A 84 10.23 -5.89 -9.72
C ASP A 84 9.98 -4.61 -8.93
N ILE A 85 8.76 -4.10 -9.09
CA ILE A 85 8.37 -2.76 -8.68
C ILE A 85 7.45 -2.87 -7.46
N VAL A 86 7.82 -2.22 -6.37
CA VAL A 86 6.95 -2.00 -5.22
C VAL A 86 6.07 -0.80 -5.49
N LYS A 87 4.76 -1.01 -5.46
CA LYS A 87 3.74 0.05 -5.52
C LYS A 87 2.99 0.08 -4.20
N VAL A 88 2.91 1.26 -3.59
CA VAL A 88 2.04 1.51 -2.44
C VAL A 88 1.04 2.61 -2.81
N TYR A 89 -0.24 2.29 -2.68
CA TYR A 89 -1.33 3.19 -3.06
C TYR A 89 -2.59 2.92 -2.23
N ALA A 90 -3.47 3.91 -2.15
CA ALA A 90 -4.82 3.70 -1.66
C ALA A 90 -5.76 3.31 -2.81
N TRP A 91 -6.65 2.37 -2.55
CA TRP A 91 -7.67 1.93 -3.49
C TRP A 91 -9.06 2.11 -2.87
N ASN A 92 -9.95 2.75 -3.64
CA ASN A 92 -11.35 2.95 -3.30
C ASN A 92 -12.22 2.43 -4.45
N PRO A 93 -12.72 1.18 -4.40
CA PRO A 93 -13.60 0.62 -5.43
C PRO A 93 -14.93 1.37 -5.60
N LYS A 94 -15.36 2.15 -4.60
CA LYS A 94 -16.61 2.93 -4.66
C LYS A 94 -16.41 4.33 -5.25
N HIS A 95 -15.19 4.67 -5.68
CA HIS A 95 -14.83 5.95 -6.32
C HIS A 95 -15.20 7.20 -5.50
N GLN A 96 -15.20 7.09 -4.16
CA GLN A 96 -15.53 8.20 -3.28
C GLN A 96 -14.31 9.06 -2.97
N LEU A 97 -14.57 10.32 -2.62
CA LEU A 97 -13.54 11.27 -2.25
C LEU A 97 -13.00 10.94 -0.85
N PHE A 98 -11.69 10.79 -0.76
CA PHE A 98 -10.95 10.66 0.49
C PHE A 98 -9.68 11.48 0.42
N PHE A 99 -9.13 11.79 1.58
CA PHE A 99 -7.84 12.47 1.71
C PHE A 99 -6.85 11.53 2.37
N MET A 100 -5.59 11.62 1.95
CA MET A 100 -4.47 10.89 2.53
C MET A 100 -3.44 11.88 3.03
N ASP A 101 -2.79 11.55 4.14
CA ASP A 101 -1.65 12.28 4.67
C ASP A 101 -0.67 11.31 5.34
N ASP A 102 0.57 11.77 5.56
CA ASP A 102 1.61 11.01 6.26
C ASP A 102 1.82 9.57 5.72
N LEU A 103 2.04 9.43 4.41
CA LEU A 103 2.39 8.13 3.83
C LEU A 103 3.82 7.74 4.25
N GLU A 104 3.92 6.66 5.04
CA GLU A 104 5.18 6.06 5.46
C GLU A 104 5.35 4.69 4.84
N VAL A 105 6.53 4.42 4.28
CA VAL A 105 6.89 3.10 3.74
C VAL A 105 8.23 2.69 4.34
N SER A 106 8.28 1.48 4.89
CA SER A 106 9.47 0.91 5.52
C SER A 106 9.70 -0.52 5.02
N PHE A 107 10.97 -0.95 5.11
CA PHE A 107 11.43 -2.21 4.55
C PHE A 107 12.26 -2.97 5.57
N GLU A 108 12.03 -4.29 5.66
CA GLU A 108 12.80 -5.20 6.50
C GLU A 108 13.66 -6.13 5.63
N LYS A 109 14.86 -6.44 6.12
CA LYS A 109 15.89 -7.25 5.47
C LYS A 109 15.92 -8.69 5.97
#